data_AF-A0A369ACQ1-F1
#
_entry.id   AF-A0A369ACQ1-F1
#
_cell.length_a   1.000
_cell.length_b   1.000
_cell.length_c   1.000
_cell.angle_alpha   90.00
_cell.angle_beta   90.00
_cell.angle_gamma   90.00
#
_symmetry.space_group_name_H-M   'P 1'
#
loop_
_entity.id
_entity.type
_entity.pdbx_description
1 polymer ?
#
loop_
_entity_poly.entity_id
_entity_poly.type
_entity_poly.pdbx_seq_one_letter_code
_entity_poly.pdbx_strand_id
1 'polypeptide(L)'
;MNPDTSRIIEMAWEDRTPFEAIQLLYGLSEPGVILLMRSNLKSKAFRNWRARVSGRTSKHLAFRNPEISRGYCKTQYKMHANKGR
;
A
#
# COMPACT_ATOMS: atom_id res chain seq x y z
N MET A 1 -15.65 -16.60 1.04
CA MET A 1 -14.47 -15.81 0.62
C MET A 1 -13.25 -16.64 0.95
N ASN A 2 -12.42 -16.99 -0.03
CA ASN A 2 -11.27 -17.85 0.23
C ASN A 2 -10.30 -17.12 1.18
N PRO A 3 -9.71 -17.80 2.18
CA PRO A 3 -8.80 -17.16 3.13
C PRO A 3 -7.62 -16.46 2.44
N ASP A 4 -7.17 -17.00 1.30
CA ASP A 4 -6.13 -16.41 0.46
C ASP A 4 -6.56 -15.06 -0.14
N THR A 5 -7.84 -14.91 -0.51
CA THR A 5 -8.35 -13.65 -1.08
C THR A 5 -8.37 -12.53 -0.04
N SER A 6 -8.85 -12.82 1.17
CA SER A 6 -8.83 -11.84 2.27
C SER A 6 -7.40 -11.41 2.59
N ARG A 7 -6.47 -12.37 2.60
CA ARG A 7 -5.06 -12.09 2.86
C ARG A 7 -4.39 -11.27 1.75
N ILE A 8 -4.68 -11.54 0.48
CA ILE A 8 -4.20 -10.73 -0.64
C ILE A 8 -4.76 -9.30 -0.54
N ILE A 9 -6.03 -9.12 -0.16
CA ILE A 9 -6.64 -7.80 0.03
C ILE A 9 -5.94 -7.05 1.16
N GLU A 10 -5.71 -7.69 2.31
CA GLU A 10 -4.95 -7.09 3.42
C GLU A 10 -3.56 -6.63 2.96
N MET A 11 -2.82 -7.51 2.28
CA MET A 11 -1.49 -7.21 1.77
C MET A 11 -1.50 -6.08 0.74
N ALA A 12 -2.51 -6.04 -0.14
CA ALA A 12 -2.66 -4.98 -1.14
C ALA A 12 -3.06 -3.64 -0.52
N TRP A 13 -3.73 -3.62 0.63
CA TRP A 13 -4.03 -2.40 1.39
C TRP A 13 -2.82 -1.85 2.16
N GLU A 14 -1.83 -2.69 2.44
CA GLU A 14 -0.61 -2.29 3.13
C GLU A 14 0.35 -1.55 2.18
N ASP A 15 0.50 -0.24 2.38
CA ASP A 15 1.34 0.60 1.51
C ASP A 15 2.83 0.19 1.50
N ARG A 16 3.26 -0.69 2.43
CA ARG A 16 4.64 -1.21 2.49
C ARG A 16 4.84 -2.50 1.71
N THR A 17 3.79 -3.21 1.33
CA THR A 17 3.90 -4.50 0.66
C THR A 17 4.08 -4.29 -0.84
N PRO A 18 5.20 -4.73 -1.43
CA PRO A 18 5.36 -4.69 -2.88
C PRO A 18 4.46 -5.73 -3.55
N PHE A 19 4.00 -5.44 -4.77
CA PHE A 19 3.27 -6.43 -5.57
C PHE A 19 4.12 -7.68 -5.84
N GLU A 20 5.45 -7.56 -5.86
CA GLU A 20 6.38 -8.69 -5.97
C GLU A 20 6.22 -9.67 -4.80
N ALA A 21 6.00 -9.19 -3.57
CA ALA A 21 5.78 -10.08 -2.43
C ALA A 21 4.46 -10.86 -2.55
N ILE A 22 3.41 -10.21 -3.08
CA ILE A 22 2.13 -10.88 -3.35
C ILE A 22 2.29 -11.92 -4.46
N GLN A 23 3.06 -11.60 -5.50
CA GLN A 23 3.36 -12.53 -6.58
C GLN A 23 4.18 -13.74 -6.10
N LEU A 24 5.16 -13.53 -5.22
CA LEU A 24 5.98 -14.63 -4.68
C LEU A 24 5.18 -15.56 -3.77
N LEU A 25 4.27 -15.01 -2.95
CA LEU A 25 3.51 -15.80 -1.96
C LEU A 25 2.26 -16.45 -2.55
N TYR A 26 1.59 -15.78 -3.50
CA TYR A 26 0.28 -16.22 -4.03
C TYR A 26 0.27 -16.42 -5.55
N GLY A 27 1.41 -16.23 -6.23
CA GLY A 27 1.48 -16.33 -7.70
C GLY A 27 0.71 -15.24 -8.44
N LEU A 28 0.22 -14.20 -7.74
CA LEU A 28 -0.65 -13.18 -8.31
C LEU A 28 0.14 -11.94 -8.72
N SER A 29 0.18 -11.65 -10.02
CA SER A 29 0.84 -10.47 -10.57
C SER A 29 0.09 -9.18 -10.21
N GLU A 30 0.75 -8.01 -10.33
CA GLU A 30 0.11 -6.72 -10.07
C GLU A 30 -1.23 -6.54 -10.83
N PRO A 31 -1.34 -6.81 -12.15
CA PRO A 31 -2.62 -6.75 -12.84
C PRO A 31 -3.69 -7.67 -12.22
N GLY A 32 -3.29 -8.86 -11.78
CA GLY A 32 -4.17 -9.81 -11.09
C GLY A 32 -4.69 -9.25 -9.76
N VAL A 33 -3.81 -8.62 -8.96
CA VAL A 33 -4.20 -7.95 -7.70
C VAL A 33 -5.14 -6.79 -7.99
N ILE A 34 -4.89 -5.99 -9.03
CA ILE A 34 -5.77 -4.87 -9.41
C ILE A 34 -7.18 -5.36 -9.76
N LEU A 35 -7.28 -6.44 -10.55
CA LEU A 35 -8.56 -7.04 -10.90
C LEU A 35 -9.28 -7.59 -9.66
N LEU A 36 -8.55 -8.29 -8.78
CA LEU A 36 -9.08 -8.79 -7.52
C LEU A 36 -9.64 -7.65 -6.66
N MET A 37 -8.87 -6.59 -6.48
CA MET A 37 -9.27 -5.41 -5.70
C MET A 37 -10.46 -4.70 -6.32
N ARG A 38 -10.53 -4.63 -7.65
CA ARG A 38 -11.67 -4.04 -8.37
C ARG A 38 -12.96 -4.81 -8.16
N SER A 39 -12.90 -6.14 -8.13
CA SER A 39 -14.07 -7.00 -7.91
C SER A 39 -14.52 -7.06 -6.45
N ASN A 40 -13.61 -6.83 -5.50
CA ASN A 40 -13.91 -6.97 -4.06
C ASN A 40 -14.19 -5.63 -3.35
N LEU A 41 -13.75 -4.50 -3.90
CA LEU A 41 -13.96 -3.18 -3.28
C LEU A 41 -15.07 -2.40 -3.98
N LYS A 42 -15.78 -1.58 -3.19
CA LYS A 42 -16.67 -0.54 -3.73
C LYS A 42 -15.86 0.45 -4.57
N SER A 43 -16.47 0.99 -5.62
CA SER A 43 -15.82 1.89 -6.61
C SER A 43 -15.04 3.05 -5.98
N LYS A 44 -15.60 3.68 -4.93
CA LYS A 44 -14.93 4.76 -4.18
C LYS A 44 -13.68 4.28 -3.44
N ALA A 45 -13.75 3.12 -2.79
CA ALA A 45 -12.62 2.53 -2.07
C ALA A 45 -11.53 2.08 -3.04
N PHE A 46 -11.91 1.47 -4.17
CA PHE A 46 -10.98 1.10 -5.24
C PHE A 46 -10.24 2.31 -5.81
N ARG A 47 -10.95 3.40 -6.12
CA ARG A 47 -10.31 4.64 -6.61
C ARG A 47 -9.31 5.21 -5.61
N ASN A 48 -9.66 5.22 -4.32
CA ASN A 48 -8.75 5.69 -3.27
C ASN A 48 -7.52 4.79 -3.13
N TRP A 49 -7.70 3.47 -3.17
CA TRP A 49 -6.60 2.51 -3.18
C TRP A 49 -5.70 2.71 -4.42
N ARG A 50 -6.30 2.81 -5.61
CA ARG A 50 -5.56 3.00 -6.86
C ARG A 50 -4.76 4.29 -6.86
N ALA A 51 -5.31 5.38 -6.32
CA ALA A 51 -4.56 6.63 -6.16
C ALA A 51 -3.31 6.47 -5.27
N ARG A 52 -3.38 5.65 -4.21
CA ARG A 52 -2.22 5.39 -3.35
C ARG A 52 -1.16 4.51 -4.00
N VAL A 53 -1.57 3.44 -4.69
CA VAL A 53 -0.63 2.48 -5.29
C VAL A 53 -0.09 2.92 -6.66
N SER A 54 -0.85 3.70 -7.42
CA SER A 54 -0.48 4.15 -8.78
C SER A 54 0.43 5.39 -8.78
N GLY A 55 0.49 6.15 -7.68
CA GLY A 55 1.33 7.34 -7.56
C GLY A 55 2.80 7.08 -7.26
N ARG A 56 3.24 5.81 -7.25
CA ARG A 56 4.62 5.43 -6.90
C ARG A 56 5.42 4.95 -8.10
N THR A 57 5.85 5.90 -8.92
CA THR A 57 6.85 5.70 -9.99
C THR A 57 8.26 5.45 -9.43
N SER A 58 8.51 5.70 -8.13
CA SER A 58 9.84 5.62 -7.50
C SER A 58 10.06 4.37 -6.62
N LYS A 59 9.63 3.20 -7.10
CA LYS A 59 9.88 1.90 -6.45
C LYS A 59 10.85 0.99 -7.20
N HIS A 60 11.59 1.49 -8.18
CA HIS A 60 12.78 0.77 -8.61
C HIS A 60 13.74 0.69 -7.41
N LEU A 61 14.17 -0.52 -7.07
CA LEU A 61 15.31 -0.81 -6.17
C LEU A 61 16.56 0.04 -6.47
N ALA A 62 16.63 0.71 -7.62
CA ALA A 62 17.74 1.53 -8.10
C ALA A 62 17.93 2.89 -7.38
N PHE A 63 16.96 3.44 -6.65
CA PHE A 63 17.07 4.80 -6.08
C PHE A 63 17.10 4.86 -4.55
N ARG A 64 17.47 3.78 -3.87
CA ARG A 64 17.66 3.81 -2.41
C ARG A 64 19.09 4.20 -2.08
N ASN A 65 19.31 5.46 -1.70
CA ASN A 65 20.59 5.89 -1.12
C ASN A 65 20.75 5.19 0.26
N PRO A 66 21.79 4.37 0.49
CA PRO A 66 21.96 3.58 1.71
C PRO A 66 22.06 4.41 3.00
N GLU A 67 22.38 5.70 2.91
CA GLU A 67 22.49 6.60 4.08
C GLU A 67 21.15 7.07 4.67
N ILE A 68 20.03 6.83 3.99
CA ILE A 68 18.71 7.28 4.48
C ILE A 68 18.12 6.23 5.43
N SER A 69 18.66 6.17 6.65
CA SER A 69 18.11 5.43 7.81
C SER A 69 17.16 6.29 8.65
N ARG A 70 16.26 7.03 8.00
CA ARG A 70 15.32 7.93 8.70
C ARG A 70 13.91 7.38 8.56
N GLY A 71 13.49 6.57 9.53
CA GLY A 71 12.15 5.95 9.55
C GLY A 71 10.99 6.91 9.80
N TYR A 72 11.24 8.22 9.97
CA TYR A 72 10.22 9.21 10.33
C TYR A 72 10.46 10.57 9.67
N CYS A 73 9.37 11.21 9.24
CA CYS A 73 9.37 12.56 8.69
C CYS A 73 9.35 13.59 9.83
N LYS A 74 10.12 14.68 9.73
CA LYS A 74 10.29 15.69 10.81
C LYS A 74 8.97 16.34 11.29
N THR A 75 7.92 16.27 10.49
CA THR A 75 6.60 16.86 10.77
C THR A 75 5.59 15.87 11.36
N GLN A 76 5.96 14.59 11.54
CA GLN A 76 5.02 13.52 11.90
C GLN A 76 4.51 13.59 13.35
N TYR A 77 5.17 14.34 14.23
CA TYR A 77 4.74 14.57 15.61
C TYR A 77 4.50 16.06 15.89
N LYS A 78 3.41 16.60 15.33
CA LYS A 78 2.74 17.75 15.93
C LYS A 78 1.35 17.31 16.35
N MET A 79 1.27 16.75 17.55
CA MET A 79 -0.01 16.56 18.24
C MET A 79 -0.58 17.96 18.50
N HIS A 80 -1.64 18.36 17.81
CA HIS A 80 -2.40 19.53 18.20
C HIS A 80 -3.07 19.21 19.54
N ALA A 81 -2.56 19.80 20.63
CA ALA A 81 -3.24 19.77 21.91
C ALA A 81 -4.59 20.48 21.76
N ASN A 82 -5.69 19.73 21.85
CA ASN A 82 -7.02 20.29 22.03
C ASN A 82 -7.02 21.07 23.35
N LYS A 83 -7.09 22.39 23.27
CA LYS A 83 -7.40 23.24 24.42
C LYS A 83 -8.92 23.33 24.51
N GLY A 84 -9.48 22.64 25.50
CA GLY A 84 -10.87 22.77 25.85
C GLY A 84 -11.18 24.14 26.47
N ARG A 85 -12.47 24.47 26.36
CA ARG A 85 -13.23 25.59 26.93
C ARG A 85 -13.29 26.87 26.10
#